data_AF-A0AA42LPY9-F1
#
_entry.id   AF-A0AA42LPY9-F1
#
_cell.length_a   1.000
_cell.length_b   1.000
_cell.length_c   1.000
_cell.angle_alpha   90.00
_cell.angle_beta   90.00
_cell.angle_gamma   90.00
#
_symmetry.space_group_name_H-M   'P 1'
#
loop_
_entity.id
_entity.type
_entity.pdbx_description
1 polymer ?
#
loop_
_entity_poly.entity_id
_entity_poly.type
_entity_poly.pdbx_seq_one_letter_code
_entity_poly.pdbx_strand_id
1 'polypeptide(L)'
;ETNWHEGTTGTQLKTRKVCTAVHRASGNCVSWGEEQYTETTQGSRAGYYEQTDSRDIPSIKVQSRVPPKLALASFTLKGGQLVLSQRMHMKTPSYKYKQSGCRAVDPKMIECPLEDFTVYTRPAPMDFTQKLIAQRHSLSDAHRQLLSTLQPMQITPLGTQGMEDPIWGVPLSMGRAK
;
A
#
# COMPACT_ATOMS: atom_id res chain seq x y z
N GLU A 1 -15.40 13.83 23.80
CA GLU A 1 -15.74 14.40 25.12
C GLU A 1 -14.62 15.33 25.55
N THR A 2 -14.90 16.38 26.34
CA THR A 2 -13.88 17.29 26.86
C THR A 2 -13.39 16.81 28.22
N ASN A 3 -12.11 16.47 28.35
CA ASN A 3 -11.51 15.97 29.58
C ASN A 3 -10.56 17.01 30.18
N TRP A 4 -10.42 17.00 31.50
CA TRP A 4 -9.45 17.86 32.21
C TRP A 4 -8.04 17.31 32.02
N HIS A 5 -7.13 18.15 31.51
CA HIS A 5 -5.70 17.82 31.42
C HIS A 5 -4.91 18.70 32.40
N GLU A 6 -4.00 18.08 33.14
CA GLU A 6 -3.03 18.82 33.96
C GLU A 6 -2.04 19.58 33.08
N GLY A 7 -1.56 20.72 33.57
CA GLY A 7 -0.58 21.51 32.87
C GLY A 7 0.76 20.77 32.84
N THR A 8 1.38 20.70 31.68
CA THR A 8 2.68 20.05 31.54
C THR A 8 3.80 21.08 31.67
N THR A 9 4.94 20.68 32.22
CA THR A 9 6.18 21.46 32.16
C THR A 9 7.23 20.65 31.42
N GLY A 10 7.98 21.32 30.54
CA GLY A 10 9.05 20.73 29.76
C GLY A 10 10.38 21.24 30.27
N THR A 11 11.25 20.34 30.69
CA THR A 11 12.62 20.67 31.10
C THR A 11 13.58 20.37 29.96
N GLN A 12 14.34 21.37 29.53
CA GLN A 12 15.34 21.20 28.47
C GLN A 12 16.72 21.60 28.99
N LEU A 13 17.73 20.81 28.63
CA LEU A 13 19.13 21.10 28.91
C LEU A 13 19.67 21.97 27.76
N LYS A 14 20.11 23.18 28.06
CA LYS A 14 20.71 24.10 27.07
C LYS A 14 22.16 24.35 27.41
N THR A 15 22.96 24.61 26.38
CA THR A 15 24.37 24.95 26.53
C THR A 15 24.56 26.43 26.21
N ARG A 16 25.22 27.17 27.08
CA ARG A 16 25.65 28.56 26.80
C ARG A 16 27.18 28.64 26.79
N LYS A 17 27.71 29.51 25.93
CA LYS A 17 29.14 29.82 25.93
C LYS A 17 29.45 30.77 27.08
N VAL A 18 30.37 30.38 27.94
CA VAL A 18 30.84 31.16 29.08
C VAL A 18 32.33 31.43 28.95
N CYS A 19 32.77 32.61 29.38
CA CYS A 19 34.18 32.93 29.37
C CYS A 19 34.90 32.17 30.48
N THR A 20 35.88 31.34 30.14
CA THR A 20 36.63 30.55 31.12
C THR A 20 38.00 31.14 31.44
N ALA A 21 38.54 31.99 30.55
CA ALA A 21 39.76 32.75 30.83
C ALA A 21 39.71 34.15 30.22
N VAL A 22 40.13 35.15 31.00
CA VAL A 22 40.17 36.56 30.61
C VAL A 22 41.60 37.08 30.59
N HIS A 23 41.92 37.93 29.61
CA HIS A 23 43.21 38.59 29.54
C HIS A 23 43.31 39.68 30.61
N ARG A 24 44.23 39.53 31.56
CA ARG A 24 44.29 40.35 32.78
C ARG A 24 44.42 41.85 32.54
N ALA A 25 45.06 42.29 31.45
CA ALA A 25 45.29 43.72 31.18
C ALA A 25 44.13 44.40 30.45
N SER A 26 43.36 43.69 29.62
CA SER A 26 42.27 44.27 28.83
C SER A 26 40.88 43.84 29.26
N GLY A 27 40.77 42.84 30.15
CA GLY A 27 39.50 42.27 30.59
C GLY A 27 38.77 41.44 29.53
N ASN A 28 39.30 41.37 28.31
CA ASN A 28 38.67 40.65 27.21
C ASN A 28 38.77 39.14 27.41
N CYS A 29 37.69 38.43 27.04
CA CYS A 29 37.68 36.98 27.08
C CYS A 29 38.61 36.40 26.01
N VAL A 30 39.55 35.56 26.44
CA VAL A 30 40.52 34.89 25.55
C VAL A 30 40.24 33.41 25.38
N SER A 31 39.44 32.80 26.27
CA SER A 31 39.00 31.42 26.12
C SER A 31 37.54 31.26 26.50
N TRP A 32 36.80 30.57 25.65
CA TRP A 32 35.38 30.29 25.81
C TRP A 32 35.16 28.81 26.05
N GLY A 33 34.43 28.48 27.11
CA GLY A 33 33.93 27.15 27.40
C GLY A 33 32.43 27.07 27.20
N GLU A 34 31.88 25.86 27.25
CA GLU A 34 30.45 25.61 27.16
C GLU A 34 29.94 25.09 28.52
N GLU A 35 28.93 25.75 29.07
CA GLU A 35 28.27 25.37 30.32
C GLU A 35 26.83 24.94 30.01
N GLN A 36 26.43 23.77 30.51
CA GLN A 36 25.06 23.28 30.40
C GLN A 36 24.23 23.78 31.59
N TYR A 37 23.04 24.32 31.32
CA TYR A 37 22.07 24.69 32.34
C TYR A 37 20.68 24.17 31.96
N THR A 38 19.89 23.91 32.99
CA THR A 38 18.53 23.38 32.85
C THR A 38 17.53 24.53 32.82
N GLU A 39 16.75 24.63 31.75
CA GLU A 39 15.67 25.59 31.63
C GLU A 39 14.33 24.86 31.66
N THR A 40 13.50 25.16 32.66
CA THR A 40 12.14 24.61 32.76
C THR A 40 11.18 25.60 32.13
N THR A 41 10.54 25.18 31.04
CA THR A 41 9.52 25.97 30.33
C THR A 41 8.14 25.39 30.59
N GLN A 42 7.15 26.27 30.68
CA GLN A 42 5.77 25.84 30.85
C GLN A 42 5.26 25.30 29.50
N GLY A 43 4.80 24.04 29.50
CA GLY A 43 4.19 23.38 28.35
C GLY A 43 2.72 23.74 28.21
N SER A 44 1.87 22.76 27.95
CA SER A 44 0.42 22.98 27.87
C SER A 44 -0.13 23.49 29.20
N ARG A 45 -1.05 24.46 29.15
CA ARG A 45 -1.76 24.92 30.34
C ARG A 45 -2.77 23.86 30.78
N ALA A 46 -3.05 23.80 32.08
CA ALA A 46 -4.13 22.97 32.56
C ALA A 46 -5.48 23.48 32.01
N GLY A 47 -6.36 22.58 31.56
CA GLY A 47 -7.63 22.97 30.97
C GLY A 47 -8.44 21.80 30.43
N TYR A 48 -9.68 22.10 30.03
CA TYR A 48 -10.53 21.14 29.33
C TYR A 48 -10.21 21.14 27.84
N TYR A 49 -9.77 20.00 27.31
CA TYR A 49 -9.46 19.83 25.90
C TYR A 49 -10.34 18.73 25.30
N GLU A 50 -10.70 18.88 24.02
CA GLU A 50 -11.36 17.81 23.26
C GLU A 50 -10.37 16.66 23.04
N GLN A 51 -10.64 15.53 23.68
CA GLN A 51 -9.84 14.33 23.55
C GLN A 51 -10.44 13.44 22.47
N THR A 52 -9.67 13.18 21.42
CA THR A 52 -9.98 12.14 20.43
C THR A 52 -9.36 10.85 20.93
N ASP A 53 -10.15 10.02 21.61
CA ASP A 53 -9.67 8.70 22.03
C ASP A 53 -9.38 7.83 20.80
N SER A 54 -8.14 7.40 20.68
CA SER A 54 -7.73 6.42 19.68
C SER A 54 -8.26 5.05 20.10
N ARG A 55 -9.21 4.51 19.34
CA ARG A 55 -9.63 3.12 19.48
C ARG A 55 -8.84 2.27 18.49
N ASP A 56 -8.00 1.38 19.01
CA ASP A 56 -7.41 0.32 18.21
C ASP A 56 -8.52 -0.63 17.75
N ILE A 57 -8.96 -0.47 16.50
CA ILE A 57 -9.82 -1.45 15.84
C ILE A 57 -8.88 -2.54 15.34
N PRO A 58 -8.97 -3.79 15.85
CA PRO A 58 -8.14 -4.88 15.36
C PRO A 58 -8.39 -5.04 13.86
N SER A 59 -7.35 -4.80 13.05
CA SER A 59 -7.44 -4.95 11.60
C SER A 59 -7.53 -6.44 11.27
N ILE A 60 -8.72 -6.92 10.97
CA ILE A 60 -8.91 -8.26 10.45
C ILE A 60 -8.42 -8.24 9.00
N LYS A 61 -7.22 -8.78 8.78
CA LYS A 61 -6.66 -8.93 7.43
C LYS A 61 -7.43 -10.02 6.68
N VAL A 62 -8.45 -9.62 5.92
CA VAL A 62 -9.15 -10.55 5.02
C VAL A 62 -8.30 -10.77 3.78
N GLN A 63 -7.72 -11.96 3.64
CA GLN A 63 -7.02 -12.38 2.43
C GLN A 63 -7.88 -13.40 1.69
N SER A 64 -8.33 -13.05 0.48
CA SER A 64 -8.97 -14.00 -0.42
C SER A 64 -7.90 -14.62 -1.32
N ARG A 65 -7.66 -15.93 -1.16
CA ARG A 65 -6.86 -16.71 -2.10
C ARG A 65 -7.81 -17.48 -3.00
N VAL A 66 -7.71 -17.28 -4.31
CA VAL A 66 -8.45 -18.09 -5.28
C VAL A 66 -7.67 -19.39 -5.49
N PRO A 67 -8.16 -20.55 -5.04
CA PRO A 67 -7.47 -21.82 -5.25
C PRO A 67 -7.44 -22.17 -6.75
N PRO A 68 -6.45 -22.95 -7.24
CA PRO A 68 -6.31 -23.27 -8.66
C PRO A 68 -7.57 -23.88 -9.29
N LYS A 69 -8.35 -24.66 -8.52
CA LYS A 69 -9.63 -25.24 -8.95
C LYS A 69 -10.72 -24.21 -9.25
N LEU A 70 -10.58 -22.98 -8.76
CA LEU A 70 -11.47 -21.85 -9.00
C LEU A 70 -10.84 -20.81 -9.95
N ALA A 71 -9.74 -21.16 -10.64
CA ALA A 71 -9.14 -20.29 -11.63
C ALA A 71 -10.13 -20.01 -12.77
N LEU A 72 -10.29 -18.73 -13.12
CA LEU A 72 -11.24 -18.27 -14.13
C LEU A 72 -10.68 -18.31 -15.55
N ALA A 73 -9.36 -18.26 -15.67
CA ALA A 73 -8.64 -18.32 -16.93
C ALA A 73 -7.26 -18.94 -16.72
N SER A 74 -6.72 -19.52 -17.79
CA SER A 74 -5.32 -19.94 -17.90
C SER A 74 -4.64 -19.12 -18.99
N PHE A 75 -3.31 -19.12 -18.99
CA PHE A 75 -2.51 -18.59 -20.08
C PHE A 75 -1.26 -19.45 -20.20
N THR A 76 -0.65 -19.46 -21.39
CA THR A 76 0.59 -20.20 -21.64
C THR A 76 1.66 -19.22 -22.08
N LEU A 77 2.85 -19.33 -21.51
CA LEU A 77 4.04 -18.57 -21.91
C LEU A 77 5.12 -19.52 -22.39
N LYS A 78 5.77 -19.17 -23.49
CA LYS A 78 7.03 -19.78 -23.91
C LYS A 78 8.19 -19.09 -23.20
N GLY A 79 9.27 -19.81 -22.96
CA GLY A 79 10.49 -19.23 -22.41
C GLY A 79 10.96 -18.04 -23.27
N GLY A 80 11.26 -16.91 -22.61
CA GLY A 80 11.70 -15.67 -23.28
C GLY A 80 10.59 -14.82 -23.89
N GLN A 81 9.31 -15.20 -23.79
CA GLN A 81 8.22 -14.31 -24.21
C GLN A 81 7.98 -13.18 -23.22
N LEU A 82 8.01 -11.95 -23.73
CA LEU A 82 7.54 -10.77 -23.00
C LEU A 82 6.08 -10.51 -23.35
N VAL A 83 5.18 -10.58 -22.37
CA VAL A 83 3.75 -10.37 -22.59
C VAL A 83 3.18 -9.23 -21.74
N LEU A 84 2.24 -8.48 -22.31
CA LEU A 84 1.44 -7.49 -21.61
C LEU A 84 0.16 -8.16 -21.10
N SER A 85 -0.02 -8.18 -19.78
CA SER A 85 -1.22 -8.73 -19.16
C SER A 85 -2.49 -8.04 -19.65
N GLN A 86 -3.55 -8.83 -19.82
CA GLN A 86 -4.89 -8.30 -19.97
C GLN A 86 -5.32 -7.54 -18.73
N ARG A 87 -6.21 -6.56 -18.89
CA ARG A 87 -6.75 -5.82 -17.75
C ARG A 87 -7.80 -6.69 -17.07
N MET A 88 -7.50 -7.16 -15.88
CA MET A 88 -8.40 -7.95 -15.04
C MET A 88 -8.79 -7.14 -13.81
N HIS A 89 -10.08 -7.08 -13.51
CA HIS A 89 -10.57 -6.32 -12.37
C HIS A 89 -11.91 -6.86 -11.87
N MET A 90 -12.22 -6.49 -10.64
CA MET A 90 -13.39 -6.95 -9.91
C MET A 90 -14.36 -5.78 -9.72
N LYS A 91 -15.65 -6.00 -10.00
CA LYS A 91 -16.72 -5.03 -9.72
C LYS A 91 -17.24 -5.26 -8.31
N THR A 92 -17.33 -4.26 -7.44
CA THR A 92 -17.87 -4.47 -6.08
C THR A 92 -19.41 -4.49 -6.11
N PRO A 93 -20.09 -5.49 -5.51
CA PRO A 93 -19.55 -6.75 -4.96
C PRO A 93 -19.31 -7.80 -6.08
N SER A 94 -18.15 -8.46 -6.05
CA SER A 94 -17.64 -9.37 -7.11
C SER A 94 -17.50 -10.79 -6.65
N TYR A 95 -17.75 -11.03 -5.37
CA TYR A 95 -17.72 -12.32 -4.73
C TYR A 95 -18.64 -12.28 -3.52
N LYS A 96 -19.15 -13.44 -3.17
CA LYS A 96 -19.78 -13.71 -1.90
C LYS A 96 -18.97 -14.80 -1.21
N TYR A 97 -19.21 -14.99 0.06
CA TYR A 97 -18.74 -16.16 0.78
C TYR A 97 -19.90 -16.76 1.55
N LYS A 98 -19.94 -18.08 1.62
CA LYS A 98 -20.97 -18.77 2.38
C LYS A 98 -20.54 -18.83 3.84
N GLN A 99 -21.15 -18.01 4.69
CA GLN A 99 -20.81 -17.93 6.11
C GLN A 99 -20.93 -19.30 6.81
N SER A 100 -21.95 -20.09 6.48
CA SER A 100 -22.13 -21.45 7.02
C SER A 100 -21.08 -22.46 6.55
N GLY A 101 -20.30 -22.12 5.52
CA GLY A 101 -19.19 -22.92 5.02
C GLY A 101 -17.83 -22.50 5.58
N CYS A 102 -17.75 -21.42 6.37
CA CYS A 102 -16.50 -20.95 6.95
C CYS A 102 -15.96 -21.94 7.99
N ARG A 103 -14.65 -22.21 7.94
CA ARG A 103 -13.97 -23.14 8.86
C ARG A 103 -12.71 -22.49 9.41
N ALA A 104 -12.49 -22.63 10.72
CA ALA A 104 -11.20 -22.29 11.32
C ALA A 104 -10.19 -23.35 10.88
N VAL A 105 -9.15 -22.92 10.17
CA VAL A 105 -8.06 -23.80 9.69
C VAL A 105 -6.79 -23.65 10.51
N ASP A 106 -6.67 -22.54 11.25
CA ASP A 106 -5.59 -22.21 12.18
C ASP A 106 -6.18 -21.29 13.28
N PRO A 107 -5.62 -21.25 14.51
CA PRO A 107 -6.03 -20.30 15.56
C PRO A 107 -6.19 -18.84 15.11
N LYS A 108 -5.49 -18.42 14.05
CA LYS A 108 -5.57 -17.06 13.48
C LYS A 108 -6.16 -16.99 12.07
N MET A 109 -6.68 -18.09 11.52
CA MET A 109 -7.16 -18.14 10.13
C MET A 109 -8.52 -18.83 10.01
N ILE A 110 -9.45 -18.14 9.32
CA ILE A 110 -10.74 -18.68 8.92
C ILE A 110 -10.78 -18.72 7.40
N GLU A 111 -11.04 -19.89 6.84
CA GLU A 111 -11.29 -20.06 5.40
C GLU A 111 -12.78 -20.13 5.12
N CYS A 112 -13.26 -19.27 4.23
CA CYS A 112 -14.64 -19.27 3.78
C CYS A 112 -14.72 -19.63 2.29
N PRO A 113 -15.60 -20.55 1.88
CA PRO A 113 -15.78 -20.88 0.48
C PRO A 113 -16.36 -19.69 -0.28
N LEU A 114 -15.68 -19.35 -1.37
CA LEU A 114 -16.03 -18.27 -2.28
C LEU A 114 -17.20 -18.69 -3.18
N GLU A 115 -18.18 -17.82 -3.35
CA GLU A 115 -19.33 -17.97 -4.25
C GLU A 115 -19.46 -16.72 -5.14
N ASP A 116 -20.18 -16.83 -6.26
CA ASP A 116 -20.45 -15.72 -7.19
C ASP A 116 -19.21 -14.91 -7.65
N PHE A 117 -18.03 -15.54 -7.64
CA PHE A 117 -16.78 -14.89 -8.02
C PHE A 117 -16.74 -14.59 -9.51
N THR A 118 -16.70 -13.29 -9.84
CA THR A 118 -16.68 -12.78 -11.21
C THR A 118 -15.55 -11.76 -11.38
N VAL A 119 -14.74 -11.95 -12.41
CA VAL A 119 -13.66 -11.04 -12.83
C VAL A 119 -13.97 -10.56 -14.23
N TYR A 120 -13.87 -9.25 -14.44
CA TYR A 120 -14.03 -8.63 -15.74
C TYR A 120 -12.67 -8.49 -16.42
N THR A 121 -12.65 -8.86 -17.70
CA THR A 121 -11.46 -8.86 -18.53
C THR A 121 -11.60 -7.87 -19.68
N ARG A 122 -10.49 -7.19 -20.00
CA ARG A 122 -10.36 -6.38 -21.20
C ARG A 122 -9.04 -6.68 -21.90
N PRO A 123 -8.98 -6.54 -23.24
CA PRO A 123 -7.75 -6.71 -23.99
C PRO A 123 -6.58 -5.90 -23.40
N ALA A 124 -5.37 -6.43 -23.55
CA ALA A 124 -4.16 -5.73 -23.14
C ALA A 124 -4.04 -4.41 -23.93
N PRO A 125 -3.78 -3.26 -23.28
CA PRO A 125 -3.81 -1.94 -23.94
C PRO A 125 -2.51 -1.68 -24.72
N MET A 126 -2.27 -2.46 -25.78
CA MET A 126 -1.02 -2.48 -26.55
C MET A 126 -0.65 -1.10 -27.10
N ASP A 127 -1.60 -0.41 -27.74
CA ASP A 127 -1.34 0.91 -28.35
C ASP A 127 -0.90 1.95 -27.31
N PHE A 128 -1.55 1.96 -26.15
CA PHE A 128 -1.18 2.84 -25.05
C PHE A 128 0.22 2.51 -24.55
N THR A 129 0.50 1.23 -24.33
CA THR A 129 1.80 0.78 -23.82
C THR A 129 2.92 1.08 -24.82
N GLN A 130 2.72 0.86 -26.12
CA GLN A 130 3.69 1.19 -27.17
C GLN A 130 3.99 2.69 -27.22
N LYS A 131 2.95 3.54 -27.17
CA LYS A 131 3.12 5.01 -27.09
C LYS A 131 3.89 5.43 -25.84
N LEU A 132 3.57 4.84 -24.70
CA LEU A 132 4.27 5.12 -23.44
C LEU A 132 5.75 4.73 -23.52
N ILE A 133 6.07 3.57 -24.09
CA ILE A 133 7.45 3.10 -24.28
C ILE A 133 8.21 4.05 -25.22
N ALA A 134 7.59 4.47 -26.34
CA ALA A 134 8.22 5.37 -27.31
C ALA A 134 8.58 6.75 -26.71
N GLN A 135 7.82 7.22 -25.71
CA GLN A 135 8.08 8.48 -24.99
C GLN A 135 9.21 8.38 -23.95
N ARG A 136 9.72 7.18 -23.64
CA ARG A 136 10.76 7.00 -22.63
C ARG A 136 12.15 7.20 -23.23
N HIS A 137 12.71 8.39 -23.02
CA HIS A 137 14.05 8.74 -23.49
C HIS A 137 15.19 8.05 -22.72
N SER A 138 14.94 7.54 -21.51
CA SER A 138 15.95 6.90 -20.65
C SER A 138 16.19 5.41 -20.94
N LEU A 139 15.53 4.82 -21.94
CA LEU A 139 15.71 3.41 -22.28
C LEU A 139 16.94 3.21 -23.17
N SER A 140 17.84 2.32 -22.74
CA SER A 140 18.94 1.82 -23.57
C SER A 140 18.44 0.99 -24.76
N ASP A 141 19.27 0.83 -25.78
CA ASP A 141 18.90 0.09 -26.99
C ASP A 141 18.52 -1.36 -26.72
N ALA A 142 19.21 -2.02 -25.77
CA ALA A 142 18.87 -3.38 -25.35
C ALA A 142 17.46 -3.47 -24.73
N HIS A 143 17.06 -2.48 -23.91
CA HIS A 143 15.71 -2.43 -23.35
C HIS A 143 14.66 -2.14 -24.43
N ARG A 144 14.96 -1.25 -25.38
CA ARG A 144 14.06 -0.97 -26.52
C ARG A 144 13.83 -2.22 -27.37
N GLN A 145 14.90 -2.96 -27.64
CA GLN A 145 14.85 -4.21 -28.40
C GLN A 145 14.07 -5.30 -27.64
N LEU A 146 14.21 -5.39 -26.32
CA LEU A 146 13.40 -6.31 -25.53
C LEU A 146 11.92 -5.91 -25.56
N LEU A 147 11.62 -4.63 -25.33
CA LEU A 147 10.24 -4.12 -25.30
C LEU A 147 9.54 -4.17 -26.66
N SER A 148 10.28 -4.17 -27.77
CA SER A 148 9.71 -4.36 -29.12
C SER A 148 9.15 -5.78 -29.34
N THR A 149 9.58 -6.76 -28.53
CA THR A 149 9.04 -8.13 -28.54
C THR A 149 7.76 -8.30 -27.73
N LEU A 150 7.27 -7.24 -27.08
CA LEU A 150 6.07 -7.27 -26.23
C LEU A 150 4.84 -7.73 -27.03
N GLN A 151 4.20 -8.79 -26.56
CA GLN A 151 2.96 -9.34 -27.15
C GLN A 151 1.78 -9.21 -26.19
N PRO A 152 0.54 -9.05 -26.66
CA PRO A 152 -0.61 -9.11 -25.76
C PRO A 152 -0.74 -10.52 -25.18
N MET A 153 -0.99 -10.61 -23.87
CA MET A 153 -1.26 -11.87 -23.19
C MET A 153 -2.56 -12.49 -23.72
N GLN A 154 -2.49 -13.75 -24.13
CA GLN A 154 -3.65 -14.52 -24.54
C GLN A 154 -4.10 -15.42 -23.38
N ILE A 155 -5.33 -15.19 -22.92
CA ILE A 155 -5.95 -16.00 -21.88
C ILE A 155 -6.91 -16.99 -22.52
N THR A 156 -6.98 -18.19 -21.96
CA THR A 156 -8.01 -19.19 -22.23
C THR A 156 -8.99 -19.19 -21.05
N PRO A 157 -10.26 -18.83 -21.25
CA PRO A 157 -11.27 -18.90 -20.21
C PRO A 157 -11.42 -20.35 -19.72
N LEU A 158 -11.41 -20.53 -18.39
CA LEU A 158 -11.71 -21.80 -17.73
C LEU A 158 -13.13 -21.81 -17.14
N GLY A 159 -13.64 -20.62 -16.81
CA GLY A 159 -14.98 -20.40 -16.27
C GLY A 159 -16.03 -20.09 -17.33
N THR A 160 -17.18 -19.60 -16.88
CA THR A 160 -18.26 -19.16 -17.75
C THR A 160 -17.97 -17.75 -18.26
N GLN A 161 -18.02 -17.57 -19.58
CA GLN A 161 -18.00 -16.25 -20.22
C GLN A 161 -19.42 -15.69 -20.32
N GLY A 162 -19.64 -14.50 -19.78
CA GLY A 162 -20.88 -13.75 -19.98
C GLY A 162 -20.79 -12.75 -21.13
N MET A 163 -21.88 -12.02 -21.35
CA MET A 163 -21.97 -10.96 -22.35
C MET A 163 -21.04 -9.78 -22.00
N GLU A 164 -20.42 -9.19 -23.02
CA GLU A 164 -19.55 -8.03 -22.83
C GLU A 164 -20.30 -6.83 -22.25
N ASP A 165 -19.74 -6.26 -21.18
CA ASP A 165 -20.19 -5.00 -20.60
C ASP A 165 -19.35 -3.84 -21.16
N PRO A 166 -19.96 -2.76 -21.68
CA PRO A 166 -19.23 -1.67 -22.32
C PRO A 166 -18.33 -0.87 -21.37
N ILE A 167 -18.55 -0.95 -20.05
CA ILE A 167 -17.75 -0.27 -19.01
C ILE A 167 -16.75 -1.23 -18.38
N TRP A 168 -17.18 -2.45 -18.09
CA TRP A 168 -16.38 -3.42 -17.32
C TRP A 168 -15.62 -4.41 -18.21
N GLY A 169 -16.12 -4.72 -19.41
CA GLY A 169 -15.53 -5.69 -20.34
C GLY A 169 -16.21 -7.06 -20.23
N VAL A 170 -15.50 -8.12 -20.58
CA VAL A 170 -16.07 -9.48 -20.62
C VAL A 170 -16.00 -10.11 -19.23
N PRO A 171 -17.14 -10.46 -18.60
CA PRO A 171 -17.15 -11.14 -17.32
C PRO A 171 -16.76 -12.62 -17.49
N LEU A 172 -15.82 -13.05 -16.65
CA LEU A 172 -15.47 -14.44 -16.39
C LEU A 172 -15.94 -14.78 -14.99
N SER A 173 -16.79 -15.79 -14.86
CA SER A 173 -17.27 -16.28 -13.57
C SER A 173 -16.92 -17.73 -13.35
N MET A 174 -16.90 -18.17 -12.09
CA MET A 174 -16.70 -19.59 -11.80
C MET A 174 -17.77 -20.41 -12.54
N GLY A 175 -17.35 -21.45 -13.25
CA GLY A 175 -18.30 -22.45 -13.74
C GLY A 175 -19.06 -23.07 -12.56
N ARG A 176 -20.31 -23.50 -12.76
CA ARG A 176 -20.96 -24.37 -11.77
C ARG A 176 -20.05 -25.59 -11.60
N ALA A 177 -19.48 -25.77 -10.41
CA ALA A 177 -18.78 -26.99 -10.07
C ALA A 177 -19.72 -28.16 -10.36
N LYS A 178 -19.30 -29.08 -11.23
CA LYS A 178 -19.91 -30.41 -11.30
C LYS A 178 -19.48 -31.21 -10.09
#